data_AF-A0A9W6QZ57-F1
#
_entry.id   AF-A0A9W6QZ57-F1
#
_cell.length_a   1.000
_cell.length_b   1.000
_cell.length_c   1.000
_cell.angle_alpha   90.00
_cell.angle_beta   90.00
_cell.angle_gamma   90.00
#
_symmetry.space_group_name_H-M   'P 1'
#
loop_
_entity.id
_entity.type
_entity.pdbx_description
1 polymer ?
#
loop_
_entity_poly.entity_id
_entity_poly.type
_entity_poly.pdbx_seq_one_letter_code
_entity_poly.pdbx_strand_id
1 'polypeptide(L)'
;MKRPRYPGQARRWSDGGDRDPDPHRRARTLRGSAEAFLDTIGPGNTRRAYGIAVVKTVDQLDGRDPDGLPGPSRSLGSVTDDEIGAALESLWGQAAVNTWNARRAAVAKWLSRCREQGWDAPQVPASATRSTPPESEAPVR
;
A
#
# COMPACT_ATOMS: atom_id res chain seq x y z
N MET A 1 51.72 -47.24 -27.18
CA MET A 1 50.53 -46.85 -27.97
C MET A 1 49.40 -46.53 -26.99
N LYS A 2 49.17 -45.23 -26.76
CA LYS A 2 48.03 -44.40 -27.25
C LYS A 2 46.72 -44.60 -26.46
N ARG A 3 46.50 -43.67 -25.52
CA ARG A 3 45.22 -43.37 -24.86
C ARG A 3 44.18 -42.85 -25.87
N PRO A 4 42.89 -43.17 -25.74
CA PRO A 4 41.85 -42.42 -26.42
C PRO A 4 41.62 -41.07 -25.70
N ARG A 5 41.74 -39.99 -26.48
CA ARG A 5 41.28 -38.64 -26.18
C ARG A 5 39.75 -38.61 -26.19
N TYR A 6 39.12 -38.14 -25.12
CA TYR A 6 37.84 -37.45 -25.21
C TYR A 6 38.10 -35.95 -25.05
N PRO A 7 37.75 -35.12 -26.05
CA PRO A 7 37.74 -33.68 -25.92
C PRO A 7 36.37 -33.21 -25.39
N GLY A 8 36.36 -32.15 -24.58
CA GLY A 8 35.17 -31.31 -24.43
C GLY A 8 34.78 -30.92 -23.01
N GLN A 9 35.43 -29.86 -22.51
CA GLN A 9 34.88 -28.82 -21.63
C GLN A 9 34.27 -29.28 -20.28
N ALA A 10 34.92 -29.13 -19.13
CA ALA A 10 35.38 -27.89 -18.50
C ALA A 10 34.36 -26.74 -18.54
N ARG A 11 33.35 -26.79 -17.66
CA ARG A 11 32.78 -25.63 -16.95
C ARG A 11 32.44 -26.09 -15.54
N ARG A 12 33.35 -25.96 -14.56
CA ARG A 12 33.49 -24.78 -13.69
C ARG A 12 32.14 -24.11 -13.42
N TRP A 13 31.38 -24.69 -12.50
CA TRP A 13 30.34 -23.97 -11.77
C TRP A 13 31.04 -23.13 -10.72
N SER A 14 31.34 -21.89 -11.09
CA SER A 14 31.63 -20.81 -10.16
C SER A 14 30.95 -19.59 -10.75
N ASP A 15 30.29 -18.84 -9.87
CA ASP A 15 29.51 -17.63 -10.13
C ASP A 15 28.03 -17.84 -10.52
N GLY A 16 27.23 -18.15 -9.51
CA GLY A 16 25.91 -17.54 -9.37
C GLY A 16 26.00 -16.70 -8.11
N GLY A 17 26.35 -15.44 -8.29
CA GLY A 17 26.71 -14.50 -7.24
C GLY A 17 25.73 -14.46 -6.08
N ASP A 18 26.26 -13.96 -4.95
CA ASP A 18 25.53 -13.08 -4.05
C ASP A 18 24.02 -13.05 -4.28
N ARG A 19 23.27 -13.71 -3.41
CA ARG A 19 21.99 -13.12 -2.98
C ARG A 19 22.34 -11.86 -2.21
N ASP A 20 22.80 -10.85 -2.93
CA ASP A 20 22.58 -9.48 -2.53
C ASP A 20 21.06 -9.35 -2.49
N PRO A 21 20.43 -9.15 -1.32
CA PRO A 21 19.03 -8.81 -1.28
C PRO A 21 18.96 -7.41 -1.86
N ASP A 22 18.86 -7.32 -3.19
CA ASP A 22 18.74 -6.06 -3.92
C ASP A 22 17.83 -5.13 -3.10
N PRO A 23 18.39 -4.06 -2.49
CA PRO A 23 17.67 -3.24 -1.53
C PRO A 23 16.52 -2.46 -2.20
N HIS A 24 16.40 -2.58 -3.53
CA HIS A 24 15.39 -1.97 -4.37
C HIS A 24 14.48 -2.98 -5.08
N ARG A 25 14.64 -4.30 -4.87
CA ARG A 25 13.94 -5.34 -5.65
C ARG A 25 12.42 -5.34 -5.53
N ARG A 26 11.82 -4.65 -4.54
CA ARG A 26 10.36 -4.41 -4.47
C ARG A 26 9.99 -3.13 -3.72
N ALA A 27 10.64 -2.00 -4.00
CA ALA A 27 10.10 -0.72 -3.54
C ALA A 27 8.82 -0.38 -4.36
N ARG A 28 7.67 -0.94 -3.97
CA ARG A 28 6.38 -0.60 -4.58
C ARG A 28 6.04 0.84 -4.19
N THR A 29 5.64 1.66 -5.16
CA THR A 29 5.18 3.02 -4.86
C THR A 29 3.79 3.00 -4.24
N LEU A 30 3.42 4.08 -3.55
CA LEU A 30 2.06 4.26 -3.02
C LEU A 30 1.01 4.11 -4.13
N ARG A 31 1.17 4.85 -5.23
CA ARG A 31 0.25 4.78 -6.38
C ARG A 31 0.20 3.37 -6.99
N GLY A 32 1.35 2.74 -7.20
CA GLY A 32 1.39 1.41 -7.77
C GLY A 32 0.72 0.37 -6.87
N SER A 33 0.89 0.48 -5.55
CA SER A 33 0.23 -0.45 -4.60
C SER A 33 -1.29 -0.21 -4.54
N ALA A 34 -1.74 1.04 -4.65
CA ALA A 34 -3.16 1.40 -4.70
C ALA A 34 -3.84 0.86 -5.96
N GLU A 35 -3.22 1.04 -7.13
CA GLU A 35 -3.73 0.49 -8.39
C GLU A 35 -3.85 -1.03 -8.32
N ALA A 36 -2.80 -1.71 -7.87
CA ALA A 36 -2.80 -3.17 -7.73
C ALA A 36 -3.90 -3.66 -6.77
N PHE A 37 -4.15 -2.93 -5.68
CA PHE A 37 -5.24 -3.24 -4.77
C PHE A 37 -6.61 -3.03 -5.41
N LEU A 38 -6.83 -1.88 -6.05
CA LEU A 38 -8.11 -1.55 -6.67
C LEU A 38 -8.46 -2.54 -7.78
N ASP A 39 -7.48 -3.04 -8.54
CA ASP A 39 -7.69 -4.04 -9.58
C ASP A 39 -8.17 -5.40 -9.06
N THR A 40 -7.98 -5.70 -7.77
CA THR A 40 -8.60 -6.88 -7.13
C THR A 40 -10.08 -6.68 -6.80
N ILE A 41 -10.58 -5.44 -6.85
CA ILE A 41 -11.96 -5.11 -6.50
C ILE A 41 -12.80 -5.02 -7.77
N GLY A 42 -13.79 -5.89 -7.85
CA GLY A 42 -14.78 -5.88 -8.93
C GLY A 42 -15.51 -4.54 -9.07
N PRO A 43 -16.08 -4.25 -10.25
CA PRO A 43 -16.78 -2.99 -10.51
C PRO A 43 -17.98 -2.82 -9.57
N GLY A 44 -18.18 -1.61 -9.03
CA GLY A 44 -19.33 -1.32 -8.18
C GLY A 44 -19.09 -0.24 -7.13
N ASN A 45 -20.06 -0.07 -6.23
CA ASN A 45 -20.04 0.95 -5.18
C ASN A 45 -18.82 0.78 -4.24
N THR A 46 -18.44 -0.47 -3.95
CA THR A 46 -17.26 -0.80 -3.14
C THR A 46 -15.97 -0.29 -3.79
N ARG A 47 -15.77 -0.50 -5.10
CA ARG A 47 -14.60 0.02 -5.82
C ARG A 47 -14.56 1.54 -5.79
N ARG A 48 -15.69 2.22 -5.96
CA ARG A 48 -15.76 3.69 -5.88
C ARG A 48 -15.42 4.20 -4.47
N ALA A 49 -16.01 3.59 -3.44
CA ALA A 49 -15.75 3.96 -2.06
C ALA A 49 -14.28 3.73 -1.69
N TYR A 50 -13.72 2.58 -2.06
CA TYR A 50 -12.32 2.26 -1.75
C TYR A 50 -11.37 3.12 -2.58
N GLY A 51 -11.68 3.36 -3.85
CA GLY A 51 -10.93 4.27 -4.71
C GLY A 51 -10.83 5.67 -4.12
N ILE A 52 -11.95 6.26 -3.67
CA ILE A 52 -11.92 7.58 -3.02
C ILE A 52 -11.05 7.59 -1.76
N ALA A 53 -11.10 6.53 -0.94
CA ALA A 53 -10.30 6.48 0.28
C ALA A 53 -8.81 6.33 -0.05
N VAL A 54 -8.45 5.29 -0.79
CA VAL A 54 -7.07 4.92 -1.07
C VAL A 54 -6.37 5.99 -1.92
N VAL A 55 -7.00 6.46 -3.01
CA VAL A 55 -6.38 7.46 -3.89
C VAL A 55 -6.16 8.77 -3.16
N LYS A 56 -7.12 9.25 -2.37
CA LYS A 56 -6.93 10.49 -1.60
C LYS A 56 -5.83 10.36 -0.55
N THR A 57 -5.71 9.22 0.11
CA THR A 57 -4.62 8.97 1.04
C THR A 57 -3.27 8.96 0.33
N VAL A 58 -3.17 8.32 -0.84
CA VAL A 58 -1.94 8.36 -1.67
C VAL A 58 -1.59 9.78 -2.08
N ASP A 59 -2.56 10.54 -2.61
CA ASP A 59 -2.34 11.92 -3.04
C ASP A 59 -1.89 12.83 -1.89
N GLN A 60 -2.44 12.63 -0.69
CA GLN A 60 -2.05 13.36 0.51
C GLN A 60 -0.60 13.05 0.95
N LEU A 61 -0.16 11.80 0.78
CA LEU A 61 1.17 11.33 1.19
C LEU A 61 2.26 11.63 0.15
N ASP A 62 1.93 11.57 -1.13
CA ASP A 62 2.80 11.96 -2.23
C ASP A 62 2.97 13.49 -2.28
N GLY A 63 2.03 14.23 -1.70
CA GLY A 63 1.99 15.68 -1.75
C GLY A 63 1.64 16.19 -3.14
N ARG A 64 1.48 17.52 -3.25
CA ARG A 64 1.39 18.19 -4.54
C ARG A 64 2.67 18.96 -4.80
N ASP A 65 3.10 18.93 -6.05
CA ASP A 65 4.09 19.87 -6.54
C ASP A 65 3.55 21.32 -6.40
N PRO A 66 4.40 22.36 -6.27
CA PRO A 66 3.99 23.76 -6.28
C PRO A 66 3.03 24.14 -7.42
N ASP A 67 3.10 23.46 -8.57
CA ASP A 67 2.19 23.68 -9.70
C ASP A 67 0.82 22.97 -9.56
N GLY A 68 0.57 22.33 -8.42
CA GLY A 68 -0.66 21.60 -8.12
C GLY A 68 -0.77 20.23 -8.79
N LEU A 69 0.28 19.79 -9.48
CA LEU A 69 0.38 18.47 -10.11
C LEU A 69 0.75 17.40 -9.08
N PRO A 70 0.33 16.13 -9.29
CA PRO A 70 0.75 15.03 -8.43
C PRO A 70 2.28 14.86 -8.54
N GLY A 71 2.97 14.94 -7.40
CA GLY A 71 4.40 14.68 -7.33
C GLY A 71 4.75 13.22 -7.68
N PRO A 72 6.05 12.91 -7.84
CA PRO A 72 6.50 11.52 -8.02
C PRO A 72 6.07 10.68 -6.82
N SER A 73 5.48 9.52 -7.10
CA SER A 73 4.92 8.68 -6.04
C SER A 73 6.01 8.08 -5.18
N ARG A 74 5.95 8.31 -3.87
CA ARG A 74 6.95 7.82 -2.91
C ARG A 74 6.86 6.31 -2.71
N SER A 75 7.92 5.75 -2.17
CA SER A 75 7.98 4.34 -1.79
C SER A 75 6.97 4.04 -0.68
N LEU A 76 6.25 2.92 -0.79
CA LEU A 76 5.33 2.45 0.25
C LEU A 76 6.06 2.21 1.58
N GLY A 77 7.27 1.65 1.52
CA GLY A 77 8.09 1.37 2.71
C GLY A 77 8.75 2.62 3.32
N SER A 78 8.67 3.79 2.67
CA SER A 78 9.14 5.04 3.30
C SER A 78 8.06 5.74 4.12
N VAL A 79 6.81 5.27 4.05
CA VAL A 79 5.69 5.87 4.79
C VAL A 79 5.59 5.22 6.16
N THR A 80 5.48 6.05 7.21
CA THR A 80 5.28 5.58 8.58
C THR A 80 3.79 5.44 8.93
N ASP A 81 3.50 4.65 9.96
CA ASP A 81 2.16 4.51 10.52
C ASP A 81 1.59 5.88 10.95
N ASP A 82 2.44 6.75 11.50
CA ASP A 82 2.04 8.10 11.93
C ASP A 82 1.65 8.99 10.74
N GLU A 83 2.36 8.89 9.61
CA GLU A 83 2.00 9.60 8.38
C GLU A 83 0.64 9.12 7.85
N ILE A 84 0.34 7.82 7.94
CA ILE A 84 -0.98 7.27 7.60
C ILE A 84 -2.06 7.85 8.52
N GLY A 85 -1.79 7.89 9.84
CA GLY A 85 -2.71 8.49 10.81
C GLY A 85 -2.97 9.97 10.52
N ALA A 86 -1.92 10.74 10.29
CA ALA A 86 -2.01 12.17 9.97
C ALA A 86 -2.76 12.43 8.65
N ALA A 87 -2.53 11.62 7.62
CA ALA A 87 -3.26 11.72 6.35
C ALA A 87 -4.75 11.43 6.53
N LEU A 88 -5.12 10.40 7.32
CA LEU A 88 -6.51 10.11 7.62
C LEU A 88 -7.19 11.28 8.37
N GLU A 89 -6.55 11.80 9.42
CA GLU A 89 -7.07 12.94 10.19
C GLU A 89 -7.18 14.22 9.35
N SER A 90 -6.20 14.50 8.50
CA SER A 90 -6.24 15.67 7.61
C SER A 90 -7.41 15.60 6.62
N LEU A 91 -7.65 14.43 6.03
CA LEU A 91 -8.69 14.24 5.01
C LEU A 91 -10.10 14.10 5.60
N TRP A 92 -10.23 13.46 6.76
CA TRP A 92 -11.52 13.03 7.29
C TRP A 92 -11.73 13.27 8.79
N GLY A 93 -10.83 13.97 9.50
CA GLY A 93 -10.97 14.22 10.95
C GLY A 93 -12.28 14.95 11.33
N GLN A 94 -12.82 15.74 10.39
CA GLN A 94 -14.10 16.45 10.51
C GLN A 94 -15.28 15.72 9.82
N ALA A 95 -15.06 14.53 9.25
CA ALA A 95 -16.12 13.77 8.62
C ALA A 95 -17.02 13.07 9.68
N ALA A 96 -18.24 12.73 9.28
CA ALA A 96 -19.13 11.91 10.09
C ALA A 96 -18.47 10.58 10.48
N VAL A 97 -18.76 10.06 11.69
CA VAL A 97 -18.17 8.83 12.24
C VAL A 97 -18.27 7.64 11.28
N ASN A 98 -19.43 7.46 10.64
CA ASN A 98 -19.62 6.40 9.65
C ASN A 98 -18.70 6.55 8.43
N THR A 99 -18.50 7.79 7.97
CA THR A 99 -17.57 8.08 6.88
C THR A 99 -16.14 7.80 7.32
N TRP A 100 -15.71 8.29 8.47
CA TRP A 100 -14.39 8.01 9.04
C TRP A 100 -14.12 6.50 9.10
N ASN A 101 -15.06 5.73 9.65
CA ASN A 101 -14.93 4.28 9.79
C ASN A 101 -14.81 3.57 8.45
N ALA A 102 -15.63 3.96 7.48
CA ALA A 102 -15.57 3.41 6.13
C ALA A 102 -14.23 3.72 5.44
N ARG A 103 -13.70 4.94 5.56
CA ARG A 103 -12.42 5.34 4.95
C ARG A 103 -11.23 4.66 5.62
N ARG A 104 -11.20 4.67 6.95
CA ARG A 104 -10.18 3.97 7.74
C ARG A 104 -10.15 2.47 7.43
N ALA A 105 -11.31 1.82 7.34
CA ALA A 105 -11.40 0.40 7.00
C ALA A 105 -10.89 0.09 5.58
N ALA A 106 -11.20 0.96 4.60
CA ALA A 106 -10.69 0.81 3.24
C ALA A 106 -9.15 0.93 3.18
N VAL A 107 -8.57 1.91 3.88
CA VAL A 107 -7.11 2.10 3.96
C VAL A 107 -6.45 0.94 4.70
N ALA A 108 -7.02 0.49 5.83
CA ALA A 108 -6.52 -0.68 6.56
C ALA A 108 -6.52 -1.95 5.70
N LYS A 109 -7.57 -2.16 4.90
CA LYS A 109 -7.66 -3.31 4.00
C LYS A 109 -6.63 -3.24 2.88
N TRP A 110 -6.40 -2.07 2.30
CA TRP A 110 -5.33 -1.87 1.31
C TRP A 110 -3.95 -2.20 1.90
N LEU A 111 -3.61 -1.66 3.07
CA LEU A 111 -2.31 -1.90 3.70
C LEU A 111 -2.11 -3.37 4.11
N SER A 112 -3.17 -4.04 4.60
CA SER A 112 -3.14 -5.48 4.86
C SER A 112 -2.78 -6.27 3.60
N ARG A 113 -3.43 -5.94 2.47
CA ARG A 113 -3.16 -6.61 1.19
C ARG A 113 -1.73 -6.38 0.71
N CYS A 114 -1.17 -5.19 0.92
CA CYS A 114 0.24 -4.93 0.61
C CYS A 114 1.18 -5.85 1.41
N ARG A 115 0.92 -6.04 2.71
CA ARG A 115 1.71 -6.91 3.59
C ARG A 115 1.55 -8.39 3.22
N GLU A 116 0.34 -8.83 2.90
CA GLU A 116 0.07 -10.18 2.40
C GLU A 116 0.82 -10.48 1.09
N GLN A 117 1.06 -9.46 0.27
CA GLN A 117 1.85 -9.56 -0.95
C GLN A 117 3.37 -9.60 -0.71
N GLY A 118 3.80 -9.41 0.55
CA GLY A 118 5.19 -9.36 0.97
C GLY A 118 5.83 -7.98 0.75
N TRP A 119 5.05 -6.91 0.65
CA TRP A 119 5.57 -5.55 0.55
C TRP A 119 5.71 -4.92 1.93
N ASP A 120 6.76 -4.11 2.08
CA ASP A 120 6.94 -3.29 3.27
C ASP A 120 5.93 -2.15 3.25
N ALA A 121 4.95 -2.22 4.14
CA ALA A 121 3.81 -1.33 4.16
C ALA A 121 3.42 -0.98 5.61
N PRO A 122 3.09 0.31 5.85
CA PRO A 122 2.69 0.77 7.17
C PRO A 122 1.38 0.12 7.61
N GLN A 123 1.08 0.25 8.89
CA GLN A 123 -0.21 -0.09 9.47
C GLN A 123 -1.02 1.19 9.74
N VAL A 124 -2.34 1.05 9.79
CA VAL A 124 -3.18 2.11 10.34
C VAL A 124 -2.93 2.15 11.84
N PRO A 125 -2.46 3.28 12.40
CA PRO A 125 -2.09 3.31 13.81
C PRO A 125 -3.34 3.16 14.69
N ALA A 126 -3.16 2.54 15.86
CA ALA A 126 -4.23 2.40 16.85
C ALA A 126 -4.72 3.76 17.37
N SER A 127 -3.86 4.78 17.35
CA SER A 127 -4.22 6.17 17.69
C SER A 127 -5.30 6.76 16.77
N ALA A 128 -5.43 6.29 15.54
CA ALA A 128 -6.51 6.66 14.62
C ALA A 128 -7.83 5.94 14.98
N THR A 129 -8.32 6.08 16.21
CA THR A 129 -9.54 5.41 16.69
C THR A 129 -10.79 6.26 16.46
N ARG A 130 -11.86 5.70 15.85
CA ARG A 130 -13.25 6.06 16.22
C ARG A 130 -14.24 4.89 16.11
N SER A 131 -14.93 4.63 17.22
CA SER A 131 -16.24 3.97 17.42
C SER A 131 -16.70 4.43 18.80
N THR A 132 -17.91 4.91 19.07
CA THR A 132 -19.25 4.29 18.87
C THR A 132 -20.11 5.05 17.83
N PRO A 133 -20.98 4.37 17.06
CA PRO A 133 -22.13 5.03 16.46
C PRO A 133 -23.00 5.65 17.57
N PRO A 134 -23.61 6.84 17.42
CA PRO A 134 -24.68 7.21 18.34
C PRO A 134 -25.74 6.10 18.30
N GLU A 135 -26.25 5.71 19.47
CA GLU A 135 -27.51 4.96 19.56
C GLU A 135 -28.48 5.63 18.58
N SER A 136 -28.99 4.85 17.62
CA SER A 136 -30.13 5.28 16.85
C SER A 136 -31.31 5.33 17.81
N GLU A 137 -31.41 6.40 18.59
CA GLU A 137 -32.66 6.80 19.22
C GLU A 137 -33.53 7.33 18.07
N ALA A 138 -34.11 6.39 17.33
CA ALA A 138 -35.22 6.70 16.45
C ALA A 138 -36.35 7.22 17.35
N PRO A 139 -36.94 8.41 17.08
CA PRO A 139 -38.10 8.84 17.83
C PRO A 139 -39.21 7.80 17.59
N VAL A 140 -39.53 7.04 18.63
CA VAL A 140 -40.78 6.29 18.70
C VAL A 140 -41.91 7.32 18.73
N ARG A 141 -42.84 7.09 17.81
CA ARG A 141 -43.96 7.95 17.42
C ARG A 141 -44.91 8.29 18.56
#